data_AF-A0A9W7EY05-F1
#
_entry.id   AF-A0A9W7EY05-F1
#
_cell.length_a   1.000
_cell.length_b   1.000
_cell.length_c   1.000
_cell.angle_alpha   90.00
_cell.angle_beta   90.00
_cell.angle_gamma   90.00
#
_symmetry.space_group_name_H-M   'P 1'
#
loop_
_entity.id
_entity.type
_entity.pdbx_description
1 polymer ?
#
loop_
_entity_poly.entity_id
_entity_poly.type
_entity_poly.pdbx_seq_one_letter_code
_entity_poly.pdbx_strand_id
1 'polypeptide(L)'
;MPVVPSQPVTLLIGTVLWTAFKDAVGKTYYSNGVKSTYDHPSTFTAEEDARGKKRIRDERAKKSIEDMKKDMRTKYVTKEEKVKAFKGMLEEMGVGSGVAFSSAQRMCEGEERWYACKTQGERKQAFAEYLTQSGKREQERAKREAREKRENWIGMLKEVKELNSDSRYGEWQGKLAKDKRFNLIAEVSERERVFVEYIDELGKIAERSERLKLEQAQKDFSTYLETLPMIDRQSTWEGTLGFIRKIKDERASLLLPYESPTDRELSHDQFRKHIAKLQATHERSNRDKQLVEREDMTEVLQGMFAKGGVGLQTRWREFIDLAGEDKKVRLVLEQGESVAKNVFEEFIDNRLLKYQRGKNGLVDWIVAKKSVTGVEALGLISGLEGYDDLVAIFEGDDQARRDFCNPDFCIAKIFFEECKSAEVVVRGRSLSPVPNRGGGAGGGTGKGAGAGVGGANSDSESEEEGECSE
;
A
#
# COMPACT_ATOMS: atom_id res chain seq x y z
N MET A 1 -82.27 -33.87 66.91
CA MET A 1 -81.09 -32.99 66.76
C MET A 1 -79.88 -33.74 67.29
N PRO A 2 -78.66 -33.56 66.74
CA PRO A 2 -78.13 -33.82 65.39
C PRO A 2 -76.95 -34.85 65.48
N VAL A 3 -76.31 -35.40 64.43
CA VAL A 3 -75.21 -34.87 63.59
C VAL A 3 -74.68 -36.04 62.72
N VAL A 4 -74.41 -35.78 61.44
CA VAL A 4 -73.73 -36.60 60.37
C VAL A 4 -72.18 -36.52 60.58
N PRO A 5 -71.21 -37.28 60.00
CA PRO A 5 -71.26 -38.02 58.72
C PRO A 5 -70.26 -39.20 58.44
N SER A 6 -70.36 -39.73 57.21
CA SER A 6 -69.26 -40.00 56.24
C SER A 6 -68.34 -41.23 56.34
N GLN A 7 -68.45 -42.12 55.34
CA GLN A 7 -67.46 -42.52 54.29
C GLN A 7 -67.97 -43.83 53.61
N PRO A 8 -67.83 -44.02 52.29
CA PRO A 8 -66.57 -44.60 51.79
C PRO A 8 -66.06 -44.09 50.42
N VAL A 9 -64.74 -43.87 50.39
CA VAL A 9 -63.72 -44.39 49.45
C VAL A 9 -64.12 -44.70 47.99
N THR A 10 -63.47 -43.93 47.11
CA THR A 10 -63.16 -44.09 45.68
C THR A 10 -62.98 -45.52 45.13
N LEU A 11 -63.59 -45.76 43.96
CA LEU A 11 -63.07 -46.64 42.90
C LEU A 11 -63.10 -45.87 41.57
N LEU A 12 -61.93 -45.42 41.11
CA LEU A 12 -61.72 -44.99 39.73
C LEU A 12 -61.91 -46.20 38.81
N ILE A 13 -63.03 -46.27 38.09
CA ILE A 13 -63.20 -47.21 36.99
C ILE A 13 -62.48 -46.59 35.77
N GLY A 14 -61.34 -47.18 35.39
CA GLY A 14 -60.72 -46.91 34.10
C GLY A 14 -61.72 -47.20 32.99
N THR A 15 -62.10 -46.19 32.21
CA THR A 15 -63.10 -46.30 31.17
C THR A 15 -62.58 -47.20 30.05
N VAL A 16 -63.23 -48.35 29.85
CA VAL A 16 -62.88 -49.34 28.83
C VAL A 16 -63.40 -48.87 27.48
N LEU A 17 -62.52 -48.32 26.64
CA LEU A 17 -62.85 -47.84 25.29
C LEU A 17 -62.93 -49.01 24.30
N TRP A 18 -64.12 -49.28 23.76
CA TRP A 18 -64.36 -50.29 22.74
C TRP A 18 -64.27 -49.69 21.34
N THR A 19 -63.69 -50.44 20.38
CA THR A 19 -63.63 -50.06 18.96
C THR A 19 -64.23 -51.15 18.10
N ALA A 20 -64.99 -50.78 17.08
CA ALA A 20 -65.61 -51.72 16.15
C ALA A 20 -64.68 -52.00 14.95
N PHE A 21 -64.51 -53.28 14.66
CA PHE A 21 -63.71 -53.80 13.54
C PHE A 21 -64.55 -54.77 12.71
N LYS A 22 -64.12 -55.05 11.47
CA LYS A 22 -64.71 -56.09 10.63
C LYS A 22 -63.71 -57.23 10.45
N ASP A 23 -64.17 -58.46 10.59
CA ASP A 23 -63.37 -59.65 10.31
C ASP A 23 -63.27 -59.94 8.80
N ALA A 24 -62.54 -61.00 8.43
CA ALA A 24 -62.32 -61.40 7.04
C ALA A 24 -63.62 -61.77 6.28
N VAL A 25 -64.72 -62.02 7.00
CA VAL A 25 -66.03 -62.37 6.46
C VAL A 25 -66.99 -61.17 6.48
N GLY A 26 -66.55 -60.02 7.00
CA GLY A 26 -67.31 -58.77 7.07
C GLY A 26 -68.19 -58.62 8.32
N LYS A 27 -68.11 -59.55 9.28
CA LYS A 27 -68.86 -59.49 10.54
C LYS A 27 -68.18 -58.51 11.51
N THR A 28 -68.99 -57.64 12.12
CA THR A 28 -68.50 -56.66 13.10
C THR A 28 -68.18 -57.33 14.41
N TYR A 29 -67.00 -57.05 14.96
CA TYR A 29 -66.61 -57.41 16.32
C TYR A 29 -66.07 -56.19 17.05
N TYR A 30 -66.21 -56.17 18.37
CA TYR A 30 -65.79 -55.07 19.23
C TYR A 30 -64.57 -55.52 20.02
N SER A 31 -63.50 -54.71 20.02
CA SER A 31 -62.30 -54.96 20.81
C SER A 31 -61.92 -53.76 21.63
N ASN A 32 -61.52 -54.01 22.88
CA ASN A 32 -60.96 -53.00 23.79
C ASN A 32 -59.44 -53.13 23.95
N GLY A 33 -58.78 -53.93 23.09
CA GLY A 33 -57.35 -54.22 23.14
C GLY A 33 -56.94 -55.33 24.11
N VAL A 34 -57.83 -55.79 24.99
CA VAL A 34 -57.59 -56.88 25.97
C VAL A 34 -58.55 -58.05 25.77
N LYS A 35 -59.80 -57.76 25.37
CA LYS A 35 -60.85 -58.72 25.05
C LYS A 35 -61.54 -58.31 23.76
N SER A 36 -61.99 -59.30 23.00
CA SER A 36 -62.77 -59.10 21.79
C SER A 36 -64.08 -59.89 21.93
N THR A 37 -65.19 -59.27 21.55
CA THR A 37 -66.53 -59.87 21.58
C THR A 37 -67.29 -59.54 20.30
N TYR A 38 -68.15 -60.46 19.86
CA TYR A 38 -69.09 -60.21 18.77
C TYR A 38 -70.41 -59.59 19.28
N ASP A 39 -70.64 -59.66 20.60
CA ASP A 39 -71.81 -59.06 21.23
C ASP A 39 -71.57 -57.57 21.47
N HIS A 40 -72.58 -56.74 21.18
CA HIS A 40 -72.49 -55.29 21.34
C HIS A 40 -72.24 -54.93 22.82
N PRO A 41 -71.07 -54.38 23.19
CA PRO A 41 -70.76 -54.05 24.58
C PRO A 41 -71.73 -52.98 25.08
N SER A 42 -72.23 -53.11 26.31
CA SER A 42 -73.21 -52.16 26.89
C SER A 42 -72.67 -50.75 27.09
N THR A 43 -71.34 -50.59 27.11
CA THR A 43 -70.67 -49.29 27.21
C THR A 43 -70.38 -48.66 25.84
N PHE A 44 -70.47 -49.41 24.72
CA PHE A 44 -70.08 -48.93 23.40
C PHE A 44 -70.97 -47.77 22.91
N THR A 45 -70.33 -46.66 22.53
CA THR A 45 -70.98 -45.51 21.89
C THR A 45 -70.26 -45.12 20.60
N ALA A 46 -70.95 -44.43 19.68
CA ALA A 46 -70.32 -43.89 18.48
C ALA A 46 -69.17 -42.91 18.79
N GLU A 47 -69.27 -42.19 19.92
CA GLU A 47 -68.18 -41.35 20.42
C GLU A 47 -66.98 -42.18 20.90
N GLU A 48 -67.20 -43.31 21.57
CA GLU A 48 -66.14 -44.22 22.00
C GLU A 48 -65.44 -44.90 20.83
N ASP A 49 -66.19 -45.31 19.79
CA ASP A 49 -65.62 -45.86 18.56
C ASP A 49 -64.76 -44.82 17.82
N ALA A 50 -65.23 -43.57 17.73
CA ALA A 50 -64.45 -42.47 17.17
C ALA A 50 -63.18 -42.19 17.99
N ARG A 51 -63.27 -42.22 19.33
CA ARG A 51 -62.12 -42.09 20.23
C ARG A 51 -61.16 -43.27 20.10
N GLY A 52 -61.65 -44.51 19.96
CA GLY A 52 -60.87 -45.72 19.77
C GLY A 52 -60.13 -45.73 18.43
N LYS A 53 -60.82 -45.41 17.33
CA LYS A 53 -60.23 -45.24 16.00
C LYS A 53 -59.19 -44.12 15.98
N LYS A 54 -59.46 -42.99 16.65
CA LYS A 54 -58.48 -41.91 16.82
C LYS A 54 -57.25 -42.40 17.60
N ARG A 55 -57.42 -43.12 18.71
CA ARG A 55 -56.31 -43.72 19.47
C ARG A 55 -55.44 -44.65 18.62
N ILE A 56 -56.05 -45.54 17.85
CA ILE A 56 -55.33 -46.48 16.97
C ILE A 56 -54.57 -45.72 15.87
N ARG A 57 -55.20 -44.70 15.27
CA ARG A 57 -54.55 -43.82 14.30
C ARG A 57 -53.35 -43.07 14.92
N ASP A 58 -53.52 -42.55 16.13
CA ASP A 58 -52.47 -41.85 16.88
C ASP A 58 -51.33 -42.80 17.27
N GLU A 59 -51.63 -44.03 17.69
CA GLU A 59 -50.63 -45.08 17.99
C GLU A 59 -49.85 -45.51 16.74
N ARG A 60 -50.54 -45.69 15.60
CA ARG A 60 -49.89 -46.00 14.33
C ARG A 60 -49.01 -44.85 13.84
N ALA A 61 -49.46 -43.60 13.98
CA ALA A 61 -48.67 -42.42 13.66
C ALA A 61 -47.43 -42.30 14.57
N LYS A 62 -47.60 -42.52 15.88
CA LYS A 62 -46.49 -42.56 16.85
C LYS A 62 -45.46 -43.62 16.50
N LYS A 63 -45.90 -44.84 16.15
CA LYS A 63 -45.01 -45.93 15.73
C LYS A 63 -44.24 -45.56 14.47
N SER A 64 -44.93 -45.01 13.46
CA SER A 64 -44.29 -44.56 12.22
C SER A 64 -43.22 -43.47 12.46
N ILE A 65 -43.49 -42.50 13.34
CA ILE A 65 -42.52 -41.48 13.73
C ILE A 65 -41.31 -42.09 14.43
N GLU A 66 -41.52 -43.08 15.29
CA GLU A 66 -40.43 -43.75 16.00
C GLU A 66 -39.56 -44.58 15.05
N ASP A 67 -40.17 -45.25 14.07
CA ASP A 67 -39.47 -45.98 13.01
C ASP A 67 -38.62 -45.01 12.15
N MET A 68 -39.16 -43.85 11.75
CA MET A 68 -38.40 -42.80 11.03
C MET A 68 -37.23 -42.26 11.84
N LYS A 69 -37.40 -42.01 13.15
CA LYS A 69 -36.28 -41.60 14.02
C LYS A 69 -35.20 -42.67 14.12
N LYS A 70 -35.59 -43.95 14.15
CA LYS A 70 -34.67 -45.08 14.25
C LYS A 70 -33.84 -45.21 12.98
N ASP A 71 -34.47 -45.13 11.81
CA ASP A 71 -33.77 -45.21 10.52
C ASP A 71 -32.76 -44.08 10.35
N MET A 72 -33.15 -42.82 10.63
CA MET A 72 -32.22 -41.69 10.54
C MET A 72 -31.08 -41.73 11.55
N ARG A 73 -31.31 -42.32 12.73
CA ARG A 73 -30.25 -42.51 13.73
C ARG A 73 -29.17 -43.47 13.22
N THR A 74 -29.54 -44.46 12.42
CA THR A 74 -28.60 -45.42 11.82
C THR A 74 -28.00 -44.91 10.51
N LYS A 75 -28.71 -44.04 9.76
CA LYS A 75 -28.33 -43.58 8.43
C LYS A 75 -27.29 -42.46 8.41
N TYR A 76 -27.34 -41.52 9.37
CA TYR A 76 -26.38 -40.42 9.46
C TYR A 76 -25.54 -40.56 10.73
N VAL A 77 -24.24 -40.84 10.57
CA VAL A 77 -23.35 -41.13 11.69
C VAL A 77 -22.79 -39.84 12.27
N THR A 78 -22.22 -38.96 11.43
CA THR A 78 -21.57 -37.73 11.89
C THR A 78 -22.57 -36.61 12.16
N LYS A 79 -22.14 -35.60 12.95
CA LYS A 79 -22.93 -34.40 13.20
C LYS A 79 -23.12 -33.58 11.92
N GLU A 80 -22.09 -33.50 11.10
CA GLU A 80 -22.09 -32.73 9.86
C GLU A 80 -23.03 -33.33 8.81
N GLU A 81 -23.03 -34.65 8.63
CA GLU A 81 -23.96 -35.33 7.73
C GLU A 81 -25.42 -35.15 8.15
N LYS A 82 -25.70 -35.21 9.46
CA LYS A 82 -27.04 -34.96 10.01
C LYS A 82 -27.53 -33.55 9.69
N VAL A 83 -26.68 -32.55 9.93
CA VAL A 83 -26.99 -31.15 9.64
C VAL A 83 -27.14 -30.95 8.13
N LYS A 84 -26.28 -31.56 7.31
CA LYS A 84 -26.37 -31.48 5.85
C LYS A 84 -27.65 -32.10 5.31
N ALA A 85 -28.06 -33.26 5.80
CA ALA A 85 -29.31 -33.92 5.41
C ALA A 85 -30.54 -33.11 5.82
N PHE A 86 -30.52 -32.53 7.03
CA PHE A 86 -31.58 -31.64 7.52
C PHE A 86 -31.67 -30.36 6.66
N LYS A 87 -30.55 -29.70 6.37
CA LYS A 87 -30.51 -28.51 5.51
C LYS A 87 -30.93 -28.81 4.07
N GLY A 88 -30.50 -29.95 3.51
CA GLY A 88 -30.89 -30.38 2.17
C GLY A 88 -32.39 -30.64 2.03
N MET A 89 -33.02 -31.22 3.06
CA MET A 89 -34.48 -31.35 3.12
C MET A 89 -35.18 -29.99 3.18
N LEU A 90 -34.68 -29.02 3.96
CA LEU A 90 -35.26 -27.67 3.98
C LEU A 90 -35.22 -27.01 2.59
N GLU A 91 -34.14 -27.24 1.83
CA GLU A 91 -33.99 -26.76 0.46
C GLU A 91 -34.97 -27.45 -0.51
N GLU A 92 -35.09 -28.78 -0.45
CA GLU A 92 -36.05 -29.56 -1.27
C GLU A 92 -37.51 -29.18 -0.99
N MET A 93 -37.85 -28.89 0.27
CA MET A 93 -39.18 -28.44 0.68
C MET A 93 -39.46 -26.96 0.39
N GLY A 94 -38.50 -26.24 -0.24
CA GLY A 94 -38.67 -24.86 -0.65
C GLY A 94 -38.75 -23.87 0.52
N VAL A 95 -38.10 -24.17 1.64
CA VAL A 95 -38.10 -23.28 2.81
C VAL A 95 -37.20 -22.08 2.51
N GLY A 96 -37.80 -20.91 2.24
CA GLY A 96 -37.06 -19.67 1.97
C GLY A 96 -36.43 -19.03 3.21
N SER A 97 -35.53 -18.06 2.99
CA SER A 97 -34.79 -17.35 4.05
C SER A 97 -35.68 -16.55 5.03
N GLY A 98 -36.91 -16.19 4.63
CA GLY A 98 -37.90 -15.46 5.45
C GLY A 98 -38.89 -16.34 6.23
N VAL A 99 -38.80 -17.67 6.16
CA VAL A 99 -39.77 -18.58 6.79
C VAL A 99 -39.47 -18.76 8.28
N ALA A 100 -40.48 -18.63 9.14
CA ALA A 100 -40.35 -18.89 10.57
C ALA A 100 -40.20 -20.40 10.86
N PHE A 101 -39.42 -20.74 11.91
CA PHE A 101 -39.14 -22.14 12.28
C PHE A 101 -40.42 -22.97 12.53
N SER A 102 -41.45 -22.39 13.13
CA SER A 102 -42.73 -23.05 13.38
C SER A 102 -43.45 -23.44 12.09
N SER A 103 -43.45 -22.56 11.09
CA SER A 103 -44.02 -22.84 9.77
C SER A 103 -43.23 -23.91 9.04
N ALA A 104 -41.90 -23.80 9.04
CA ALA A 104 -41.02 -24.80 8.43
C ALA A 104 -41.15 -26.18 9.10
N GLN A 105 -41.31 -26.21 10.43
CA GLN A 105 -41.55 -27.45 11.17
C GLN A 105 -42.81 -28.16 10.69
N ARG A 106 -43.94 -27.44 10.55
CA ARG A 106 -45.20 -28.03 10.06
C ARG A 106 -45.07 -28.59 8.64
N MET A 107 -44.26 -27.96 7.81
CA MET A 107 -44.01 -28.43 6.43
C MET A 107 -43.15 -29.69 6.40
N CYS A 108 -42.20 -29.82 7.33
CA CYS A 108 -41.17 -30.86 7.27
C CYS A 108 -41.34 -31.99 8.29
N GLU A 109 -42.24 -31.89 9.27
CA GLU A 109 -42.36 -32.90 10.35
C GLU A 109 -42.78 -34.30 9.87
N GLY A 110 -43.38 -34.40 8.68
CA GLY A 110 -43.68 -35.67 8.03
C GLY A 110 -42.50 -36.31 7.28
N GLU A 111 -41.41 -35.56 7.08
CA GLU A 111 -40.23 -36.04 6.37
C GLU A 111 -39.30 -36.83 7.27
N GLU A 112 -38.78 -37.93 6.76
CA GLU A 112 -37.86 -38.79 7.50
C GLU A 112 -36.60 -37.99 7.94
N ARG A 113 -36.06 -37.17 7.04
CA ARG A 113 -34.85 -36.34 7.24
C ARG A 113 -35.03 -35.26 8.33
N TRP A 114 -36.25 -34.90 8.71
CA TRP A 114 -36.51 -33.98 9.83
C TRP A 114 -35.96 -34.53 11.16
N TYR A 115 -35.98 -35.85 11.28
CA TYR A 115 -35.49 -36.57 12.45
C TYR A 115 -33.98 -36.88 12.41
N ALA A 116 -33.25 -36.44 11.37
CA ALA A 116 -31.78 -36.56 11.31
C ALA A 116 -31.10 -35.79 12.44
N CYS A 117 -31.58 -34.58 12.75
CA CYS A 117 -31.23 -33.84 13.97
C CYS A 117 -32.08 -34.35 15.14
N LYS A 118 -31.44 -34.74 16.24
CA LYS A 118 -32.10 -35.46 17.34
C LYS A 118 -32.91 -34.51 18.22
N THR A 119 -32.32 -33.38 18.57
CA THR A 119 -32.91 -32.43 19.52
C THR A 119 -33.54 -31.24 18.80
N GLN A 120 -34.53 -30.61 19.44
CA GLN A 120 -35.12 -29.37 18.91
C GLN A 120 -34.10 -28.21 18.87
N GLY A 121 -33.12 -28.20 19.79
CA GLY A 121 -32.03 -27.23 19.79
C GLY A 121 -31.13 -27.37 18.56
N GLU A 122 -30.70 -28.59 18.23
CA GLU A 122 -29.93 -28.88 17.01
C GLU A 122 -30.69 -28.48 15.75
N ARG A 123 -32.01 -28.75 15.68
CA ARG A 123 -32.85 -28.34 14.55
C ARG A 123 -32.92 -26.83 14.42
N LYS A 124 -33.14 -26.10 15.52
CA LYS A 124 -33.18 -24.62 15.51
C LYS A 124 -31.83 -24.02 15.11
N GLN A 125 -30.73 -24.59 15.60
CA GLN A 125 -29.38 -24.16 15.22
C GLN A 125 -29.11 -24.39 13.73
N ALA A 126 -29.33 -25.61 13.24
CA ALA A 126 -29.16 -25.96 11.83
C ALA A 126 -30.07 -25.13 10.92
N PHE A 127 -31.29 -24.82 11.37
CA PHE A 127 -32.23 -23.95 10.67
C PHE A 127 -31.75 -22.49 10.59
N ALA A 128 -31.26 -21.91 11.68
CA ALA A 128 -30.71 -20.55 11.68
C ALA A 128 -29.49 -20.43 10.74
N GLU A 129 -28.61 -21.42 10.76
CA GLU A 129 -27.48 -21.49 9.83
C GLU A 129 -27.96 -21.63 8.37
N TYR A 130 -28.99 -22.44 8.12
CA TYR A 130 -29.60 -22.58 6.80
C TYR A 130 -30.21 -21.26 6.30
N LEU A 131 -31.01 -20.56 7.11
CA LEU A 131 -31.58 -19.26 6.73
C LEU A 131 -30.49 -18.25 6.39
N THR A 132 -29.43 -18.21 7.18
CA THR A 132 -28.27 -17.33 6.93
C THR A 132 -27.61 -17.67 5.59
N GLN A 133 -27.36 -18.95 5.32
CA GLN A 133 -26.72 -19.39 4.09
C GLN A 133 -27.63 -19.20 2.87
N SER A 134 -28.92 -19.50 3.00
CA SER A 134 -29.93 -19.34 1.97
C SER A 134 -30.12 -17.86 1.61
N GLY A 135 -30.25 -16.98 2.61
CA GLY A 135 -30.33 -15.53 2.39
C GLY A 135 -29.09 -14.96 1.71
N LYS A 136 -27.88 -15.42 2.10
CA LYS A 136 -26.65 -15.06 1.38
C LYS A 136 -26.67 -15.54 -0.07
N ARG A 137 -27.08 -16.78 -0.33
CA ARG A 137 -27.16 -17.37 -1.68
C ARG A 137 -28.19 -16.64 -2.55
N GLU A 138 -29.35 -16.29 -1.99
CA GLU A 138 -30.39 -15.51 -2.67
C GLU A 138 -29.87 -14.11 -3.01
N GLN A 139 -29.20 -13.43 -2.06
CA GLN A 139 -28.62 -12.11 -2.29
C GLN A 139 -27.50 -12.14 -3.35
N GLU A 140 -26.61 -13.13 -3.31
CA GLU A 140 -25.56 -13.33 -4.31
C GLU A 140 -26.15 -13.64 -5.68
N ARG A 141 -27.18 -14.49 -5.75
CA ARG A 141 -27.90 -14.78 -6.99
C ARG A 141 -28.55 -13.53 -7.56
N ALA A 142 -29.23 -12.74 -6.74
CA ALA A 142 -29.84 -11.47 -7.17
C ALA A 142 -28.78 -10.46 -7.65
N LYS A 143 -27.65 -10.34 -6.94
CA LYS A 143 -26.51 -9.50 -7.36
C LYS A 143 -25.91 -9.97 -8.69
N ARG A 144 -25.76 -11.28 -8.88
CA ARG A 144 -25.25 -11.88 -10.12
C ARG A 144 -26.21 -11.64 -11.28
N GLU A 145 -27.50 -11.88 -11.10
CA GLU A 145 -28.53 -11.63 -12.12
C GLU A 145 -28.59 -10.13 -12.48
N ALA A 146 -28.51 -9.23 -11.50
CA ALA A 146 -28.45 -7.79 -11.75
C ALA A 146 -27.19 -7.39 -12.55
N ARG A 147 -26.02 -7.97 -12.20
CA ARG A 147 -24.77 -7.76 -12.94
C ARG A 147 -24.89 -8.25 -14.38
N GLU A 148 -25.41 -9.45 -14.59
CA GLU A 148 -25.58 -10.05 -15.92
C GLU A 148 -26.52 -9.20 -16.80
N LYS A 149 -27.62 -8.70 -16.23
CA LYS A 149 -28.53 -7.77 -16.92
C LYS A 149 -27.82 -6.48 -17.32
N ARG A 150 -26.99 -5.92 -16.42
CA ARG A 150 -26.18 -4.72 -16.69
C ARG A 150 -25.14 -4.96 -17.77
N GLU A 151 -24.44 -6.09 -17.72
CA GLU A 151 -23.43 -6.47 -18.72
C GLU A 151 -24.06 -6.70 -20.10
N ASN A 152 -25.22 -7.36 -20.16
CA ASN A 152 -25.98 -7.53 -21.41
C ASN A 152 -26.44 -6.19 -21.98
N TRP A 153 -26.89 -5.27 -21.12
CA TRP A 153 -27.26 -3.92 -21.53
C TRP A 153 -26.06 -3.15 -22.10
N ILE A 154 -24.93 -3.14 -21.39
CA ILE A 154 -23.68 -2.50 -21.87
C ILE A 154 -23.18 -3.16 -23.17
N GLY A 155 -23.25 -4.49 -23.28
CA GLY A 155 -22.85 -5.23 -24.47
C GLY A 155 -23.67 -4.79 -25.69
N MET A 156 -24.98 -4.64 -25.53
CA MET A 156 -25.85 -4.10 -26.56
C MET A 156 -25.48 -2.66 -26.93
N LEU A 157 -25.19 -1.78 -25.96
CA LEU A 157 -24.74 -0.41 -26.24
C LEU A 157 -23.43 -0.40 -27.06
N LYS A 158 -22.49 -1.29 -26.78
CA LYS A 158 -21.23 -1.44 -27.54
C LYS A 158 -21.43 -1.84 -29.00
N GLU A 159 -22.51 -2.55 -29.31
CA GLU A 159 -22.82 -2.95 -30.69
C GLU A 159 -23.34 -1.76 -31.53
N VAL A 160 -23.83 -0.70 -30.88
CA VAL A 160 -24.35 0.50 -31.54
C VAL A 160 -23.22 1.47 -31.87
N LYS A 161 -22.66 1.33 -33.09
CA LYS A 161 -21.55 2.16 -33.59
C LYS A 161 -21.82 3.66 -33.68
N GLU A 162 -23.09 4.04 -33.71
CA GLU A 162 -23.54 5.43 -33.81
C GLU A 162 -23.52 6.16 -32.44
N LEU A 163 -23.30 5.45 -31.33
CA LEU A 163 -23.16 6.08 -30.01
C LEU A 163 -21.80 6.78 -29.89
N ASN A 164 -21.81 8.00 -29.37
CA ASN A 164 -20.63 8.80 -29.05
C ASN A 164 -20.82 9.52 -27.70
N SER A 165 -19.84 10.32 -27.28
CA SER A 165 -19.86 11.05 -26.01
C SER A 165 -20.99 12.07 -25.86
N ASP A 166 -21.62 12.50 -26.96
CA ASP A 166 -22.68 13.51 -26.97
C ASP A 166 -24.09 12.89 -26.99
N SER A 167 -24.19 11.57 -27.19
CA SER A 167 -25.46 10.84 -27.25
C SER A 167 -26.30 11.01 -25.98
N ARG A 168 -27.59 11.34 -26.14
CA ARG A 168 -28.54 11.49 -25.02
C ARG A 168 -29.53 10.33 -24.95
N TYR A 169 -29.86 9.90 -23.73
CA TYR A 169 -30.74 8.74 -23.51
C TYR A 169 -32.11 8.90 -24.18
N GLY A 170 -32.70 10.10 -24.08
CA GLY A 170 -34.02 10.39 -24.66
C GLY A 170 -34.10 10.22 -26.18
N GLU A 171 -33.01 10.45 -26.91
CA GLU A 171 -32.93 10.29 -28.37
C GLU A 171 -32.77 8.82 -28.77
N TRP A 172 -32.13 8.03 -27.91
CA TRP A 172 -31.72 6.66 -28.21
C TRP A 172 -32.69 5.61 -27.67
N GLN A 173 -33.44 5.89 -26.60
CA GLN A 173 -34.31 4.92 -25.94
C GLN A 173 -35.28 4.21 -26.91
N GLY A 174 -35.86 4.93 -27.87
CA GLY A 174 -36.80 4.34 -28.84
C GLY A 174 -36.12 3.41 -29.85
N LYS A 175 -34.87 3.69 -30.22
CA LYS A 175 -34.06 2.82 -31.08
C LYS A 175 -33.62 1.56 -30.32
N LEU A 176 -33.16 1.75 -29.08
CA LEU A 176 -32.66 0.69 -28.21
C LEU A 176 -33.78 -0.26 -27.76
N ALA A 177 -35.01 0.21 -27.61
CA ALA A 177 -36.18 -0.58 -27.22
C ALA A 177 -36.53 -1.73 -28.19
N LYS A 178 -35.97 -1.73 -29.40
CA LYS A 178 -36.16 -2.81 -30.38
C LYS A 178 -35.40 -4.09 -30.01
N ASP A 179 -34.34 -4.00 -29.21
CA ASP A 179 -33.58 -5.15 -28.74
C ASP A 179 -34.22 -5.78 -27.50
N LYS A 180 -34.29 -7.11 -27.45
CA LYS A 180 -34.88 -7.85 -26.32
C LYS A 180 -34.12 -7.60 -25.00
N ARG A 181 -32.81 -7.32 -25.06
CA ARG A 181 -31.96 -7.02 -23.92
C ARG A 181 -32.34 -5.70 -23.23
N PHE A 182 -32.99 -4.77 -23.95
CA PHE A 182 -33.47 -3.49 -23.39
C PHE A 182 -34.43 -3.66 -22.22
N ASN A 183 -35.27 -4.70 -22.24
CA ASN A 183 -36.29 -4.93 -21.23
C ASN A 183 -35.82 -5.87 -20.10
N LEU A 184 -34.56 -6.31 -20.10
CA LEU A 184 -34.00 -7.12 -19.00
C LEU A 184 -33.86 -6.32 -17.71
N ILE A 185 -33.59 -5.02 -17.83
CA ILE A 185 -33.62 -4.04 -16.74
C ILE A 185 -35.00 -3.40 -16.76
N ALA A 186 -35.83 -3.70 -15.76
CA ALA A 186 -37.20 -3.21 -15.69
C ALA A 186 -37.27 -1.71 -15.35
N GLU A 187 -36.37 -1.24 -14.50
CA GLU A 187 -36.36 0.14 -14.01
C GLU A 187 -35.80 1.08 -15.09
N VAL A 188 -36.58 2.11 -15.46
CA VAL A 188 -36.18 3.09 -16.49
C VAL A 188 -34.99 3.93 -16.02
N SER A 189 -35.00 4.37 -14.76
CA SER A 189 -33.89 5.09 -14.11
C SER A 189 -32.59 4.31 -14.16
N GLU A 190 -32.62 2.99 -13.95
CA GLU A 190 -31.41 2.16 -14.03
C GLU A 190 -30.90 2.05 -15.47
N ARG A 191 -31.80 1.91 -16.46
CA ARG A 191 -31.41 1.91 -17.88
C ARG A 191 -30.72 3.20 -18.28
N GLU A 192 -31.30 4.33 -17.88
CA GLU A 192 -30.74 5.66 -18.13
C GLU A 192 -29.40 5.84 -17.41
N ARG A 193 -29.30 5.44 -16.13
CA ARG A 193 -28.04 5.50 -15.37
C ARG A 193 -26.92 4.74 -16.06
N VAL A 194 -27.15 3.48 -16.44
CA VAL A 194 -26.13 2.66 -17.10
C VAL A 194 -25.80 3.22 -18.49
N PHE A 195 -26.77 3.78 -19.20
CA PHE A 195 -26.52 4.46 -20.47
C PHE A 195 -25.59 5.66 -20.28
N VAL A 196 -25.89 6.57 -19.35
CA VAL A 196 -25.07 7.76 -19.08
C VAL A 196 -23.66 7.37 -18.66
N GLU A 197 -23.51 6.36 -17.78
CA GLU A 197 -22.20 5.82 -17.41
C GLU A 197 -21.41 5.31 -18.62
N TYR A 198 -22.08 4.64 -19.56
CA TYR A 198 -21.44 4.14 -20.77
C TYR A 198 -21.02 5.27 -21.72
N ILE A 199 -21.85 6.30 -21.89
CA ILE A 199 -21.51 7.48 -22.70
C ILE A 199 -20.33 8.26 -22.10
N ASP A 200 -20.29 8.42 -20.78
CA ASP A 200 -19.15 9.01 -20.07
C ASP A 200 -17.87 8.18 -20.27
N GLU A 201 -17.97 6.84 -20.21
CA GLU A 201 -16.84 5.96 -20.50
C GLU A 201 -16.37 6.08 -21.97
N LEU A 202 -17.27 6.24 -22.94
CA LEU A 202 -16.90 6.54 -24.34
C LEU A 202 -16.11 7.85 -24.44
N GLY A 203 -16.53 8.89 -23.73
CA GLY A 203 -15.79 10.16 -23.66
C GLY A 203 -14.38 9.97 -23.08
N LYS A 204 -14.27 9.25 -21.96
CA LYS A 204 -12.96 8.94 -21.35
C LYS A 204 -12.07 8.09 -22.23
N ILE A 205 -12.64 7.17 -23.02
CA ILE A 205 -11.89 6.36 -23.98
C ILE A 205 -11.37 7.23 -25.12
N ALA A 206 -12.20 8.11 -25.66
CA ALA A 206 -11.81 9.04 -26.72
C ALA A 206 -10.69 9.98 -26.26
N GLU A 207 -10.82 10.60 -25.09
CA GLU A 207 -9.80 11.46 -24.50
C GLU A 207 -8.48 10.71 -24.24
N ARG A 208 -8.55 9.49 -23.68
CA ARG A 208 -7.39 8.61 -23.50
C ARG A 208 -6.72 8.29 -24.84
N SER A 209 -7.50 7.95 -25.85
CA SER A 209 -6.96 7.63 -27.18
C SER A 209 -6.26 8.83 -27.79
N GLU A 210 -6.82 10.03 -27.65
CA GLU A 210 -6.22 11.24 -28.21
C GLU A 210 -4.93 11.62 -27.48
N ARG A 211 -4.93 11.52 -26.15
CA ARG A 211 -3.72 11.70 -25.35
C ARG A 211 -2.61 10.71 -25.74
N LEU A 212 -2.95 9.43 -25.92
CA LEU A 212 -1.95 8.42 -26.34
C LEU A 212 -1.39 8.69 -27.74
N LYS A 213 -2.21 9.16 -28.69
CA LYS A 213 -1.71 9.59 -30.01
C LYS A 213 -0.75 10.77 -29.88
N LEU A 214 -1.10 11.75 -29.04
CA LEU A 214 -0.26 12.93 -28.79
C LEU A 214 1.08 12.55 -28.16
N GLU A 215 1.05 11.69 -27.13
CA GLU A 215 2.26 11.16 -26.47
C GLU A 215 3.15 10.39 -27.46
N GLN A 216 2.54 9.56 -28.31
CA GLN A 216 3.26 8.82 -29.33
C GLN A 216 3.89 9.77 -30.36
N ALA A 217 3.17 10.78 -30.84
CA ALA A 217 3.69 11.77 -31.77
C ALA A 217 4.85 12.58 -31.16
N GLN A 218 4.75 12.96 -29.88
CA GLN A 218 5.85 13.62 -29.16
C GLN A 218 7.09 12.74 -29.05
N LYS A 219 6.91 11.43 -28.79
CA LYS A 219 7.99 10.46 -28.70
C LYS A 219 8.66 10.24 -30.05
N ASP A 220 7.88 10.13 -31.11
CA ASP A 220 8.39 9.98 -32.47
C ASP A 220 9.16 11.22 -32.90
N PHE A 221 8.66 12.42 -32.57
CA PHE A 221 9.38 13.67 -32.81
C PHE A 221 10.67 13.78 -32.00
N SER A 222 10.67 13.37 -30.72
CA SER A 222 11.88 13.34 -29.89
C SER A 222 12.94 12.40 -30.46
N THR A 223 12.51 11.22 -30.91
CA THR A 223 13.39 10.24 -31.57
C THR A 223 13.95 10.81 -32.87
N TYR A 224 13.11 11.52 -33.64
CA TYR A 224 13.54 12.20 -34.84
C TYR A 224 14.63 13.24 -34.56
N LEU A 225 14.45 14.10 -33.54
CA LEU A 225 15.47 15.07 -33.13
C LEU A 225 16.81 14.40 -32.76
N GLU A 226 16.78 13.25 -32.10
CA GLU A 226 18.00 12.49 -31.76
C GLU A 226 18.73 11.92 -32.99
N THR A 227 18.00 11.64 -34.09
CA THR A 227 18.62 11.16 -35.34
C THR A 227 19.25 12.27 -36.17
N LEU A 228 18.98 13.55 -35.88
CA LEU A 228 19.47 14.66 -36.67
C LEU A 228 20.95 14.98 -36.31
N PRO A 229 21.91 14.76 -37.23
CA PRO A 229 23.33 14.79 -36.92
C PRO A 229 23.91 16.20 -36.70
N MET A 230 23.12 17.25 -36.95
CA MET A 230 23.54 18.66 -36.90
C MET A 230 22.91 19.43 -35.75
N ILE A 231 22.07 18.79 -34.92
CA ILE A 231 21.52 19.44 -33.72
C ILE A 231 22.54 19.32 -32.59
N ASP A 232 22.90 20.47 -32.04
CA ASP A 232 23.78 20.60 -30.89
C ASP A 232 23.14 21.42 -29.76
N ARG A 233 23.87 21.58 -28.66
CA ARG A 233 23.44 22.31 -27.46
C ARG A 233 23.18 23.82 -27.66
N GLN A 234 23.56 24.39 -28.80
CA GLN A 234 23.38 25.81 -29.15
C GLN A 234 22.39 26.00 -30.31
N SER A 235 21.82 24.90 -30.82
CA SER A 235 20.92 24.93 -31.96
C SER A 235 19.64 25.68 -31.63
N THR A 236 19.19 26.51 -32.58
CA THR A 236 17.93 27.25 -32.48
C THR A 236 16.80 26.52 -33.21
N TRP A 237 15.57 26.86 -32.84
CA TRP A 237 14.39 26.28 -33.48
C TRP A 237 14.34 26.63 -34.97
N GLU A 238 14.57 27.89 -35.32
CA GLU A 238 14.53 28.38 -36.71
C GLU A 238 15.61 27.75 -37.58
N GLY A 239 16.82 27.58 -37.04
CA GLY A 239 17.92 26.92 -37.74
C GLY A 239 17.60 25.45 -38.01
N THR A 240 17.06 24.76 -37.01
CA THR A 240 16.66 23.35 -37.10
C THR A 240 15.53 23.17 -38.13
N LEU A 241 14.51 24.02 -38.09
CA LEU A 241 13.43 24.00 -39.08
C LEU A 241 13.94 24.29 -40.51
N GLY A 242 14.84 25.26 -40.66
CA GLY A 242 15.48 25.56 -41.95
C GLY A 242 16.23 24.36 -42.51
N PHE A 243 16.93 23.62 -41.65
CA PHE A 243 17.65 22.40 -42.00
C PHE A 243 16.70 21.26 -42.40
N ILE A 244 15.67 20.97 -41.59
CA ILE A 244 14.67 19.92 -41.88
C ILE A 244 14.00 20.18 -43.24
N ARG A 245 13.60 21.43 -43.51
CA ARG A 245 13.01 21.83 -44.81
C ARG A 245 13.97 21.62 -45.98
N LYS A 246 15.28 21.79 -45.76
CA LYS A 246 16.31 21.64 -46.80
C LYS A 246 16.57 20.18 -47.16
N ILE A 247 16.55 19.28 -46.18
CA ILE A 247 16.77 17.84 -46.37
C ILE A 247 15.56 17.17 -47.03
N LYS A 248 14.37 17.80 -46.95
CA LYS A 248 13.11 17.24 -47.46
C LYS A 248 12.85 15.84 -46.88
N ASP A 249 13.16 15.68 -45.61
CA ASP A 249 12.93 14.42 -44.91
C ASP A 249 11.43 14.12 -44.88
N GLU A 250 11.03 12.91 -45.26
CA GLU A 250 9.63 12.48 -45.19
C GLU A 250 9.13 12.49 -43.73
N ARG A 251 10.04 12.27 -42.77
CA ARG A 251 9.76 12.37 -41.33
C ARG A 251 9.59 13.80 -40.85
N ALA A 252 9.83 14.81 -41.69
CA ALA A 252 9.48 16.19 -41.37
C ALA A 252 7.97 16.36 -41.14
N SER A 253 7.13 15.43 -41.61
CA SER A 253 5.71 15.37 -41.25
C SER A 253 5.45 15.03 -39.78
N LEU A 254 6.46 14.55 -39.04
CA LEU A 254 6.42 14.32 -37.58
C LEU A 254 6.62 15.60 -36.77
N LEU A 255 7.04 16.71 -37.40
CA LEU A 255 6.74 18.04 -36.85
C LEU A 255 5.22 18.10 -36.77
N LEU A 256 4.66 18.08 -35.55
CA LEU A 256 3.23 17.88 -35.32
C LEU A 256 2.40 18.62 -36.38
N PRO A 257 1.49 17.91 -37.08
CA PRO A 257 0.73 18.48 -38.17
C PRO A 257 0.11 19.83 -37.80
N TYR A 258 0.36 20.78 -38.70
CA TYR A 258 0.23 22.21 -38.54
C TYR A 258 -1.21 22.65 -38.75
N GLU A 259 -2.08 22.53 -37.74
CA GLU A 259 -3.45 23.09 -37.83
C GLU A 259 -3.81 23.99 -36.63
N SER A 260 -3.30 23.72 -35.42
CA SER A 260 -3.56 24.54 -34.23
C SER A 260 -2.30 25.25 -33.70
N PRO A 261 -2.42 26.51 -33.18
CA PRO A 261 -1.36 27.17 -32.42
C PRO A 261 -0.79 26.31 -31.27
N THR A 262 -1.63 25.47 -30.66
CA THR A 262 -1.27 24.57 -29.56
C THR A 262 -0.25 23.50 -29.98
N ASP A 263 -0.37 22.94 -31.19
CA ASP A 263 0.51 21.87 -31.68
C ASP A 263 1.91 22.39 -32.04
N ARG A 264 1.97 23.66 -32.48
CA ARG A 264 3.22 24.37 -32.74
C ARG A 264 4.00 24.59 -31.45
N GLU A 265 3.31 25.03 -30.40
CA GLU A 265 3.91 25.23 -29.08
C GLU A 265 4.46 23.91 -28.53
N LEU A 266 3.72 22.82 -28.71
CA LEU A 266 4.14 21.50 -28.26
C LEU A 266 5.41 20.99 -28.96
N SER A 267 5.51 21.16 -30.29
CA SER A 267 6.73 20.81 -31.04
C SER A 267 7.93 21.64 -30.57
N HIS A 268 7.71 22.93 -30.33
CA HIS A 268 8.75 23.82 -29.83
C HIS A 268 9.19 23.44 -28.40
N ASP A 269 8.26 23.06 -27.53
CA ASP A 269 8.57 22.56 -26.18
C ASP A 269 9.40 21.27 -26.23
N GLN A 270 9.05 20.31 -27.10
CA GLN A 270 9.83 19.10 -27.31
C GLN A 270 11.26 19.41 -27.80
N PHE A 271 11.40 20.37 -28.71
CA PHE A 271 12.72 20.84 -29.14
C PHE A 271 13.51 21.46 -27.98
N ARG A 272 12.89 22.35 -27.18
CA ARG A 272 13.55 22.95 -26.01
C ARG A 272 13.99 21.90 -24.99
N LYS A 273 13.16 20.89 -24.74
CA LYS A 273 13.50 19.73 -23.90
C LYS A 273 14.70 18.97 -24.45
N HIS A 274 14.75 18.73 -25.76
CA HIS A 274 15.89 18.07 -26.40
C HIS A 274 17.19 18.89 -26.24
N ILE A 275 17.16 20.19 -26.50
CA ILE A 275 18.32 21.08 -26.31
C ILE A 275 18.76 21.11 -24.83
N ALA A 276 17.82 21.22 -23.90
CA ALA A 276 18.11 21.16 -22.46
C ALA A 276 18.74 19.83 -22.05
N LYS A 277 18.29 18.70 -22.62
CA LYS A 277 18.91 17.38 -22.42
C LYS A 277 20.35 17.37 -22.93
N LEU A 278 20.63 17.91 -24.11
CA LEU A 278 21.98 18.04 -24.65
C LEU A 278 22.87 18.92 -23.75
N GLN A 279 22.35 20.04 -23.25
CA GLN A 279 23.07 20.91 -22.32
C GLN A 279 23.39 20.18 -21.00
N ALA A 280 22.40 19.53 -20.38
CA ALA A 280 22.58 18.81 -19.12
C ALA A 280 23.56 17.63 -19.25
N THR A 281 23.54 16.89 -20.36
CA THR A 281 24.51 15.81 -20.61
C THR A 281 25.93 16.34 -20.78
N HIS A 282 26.10 17.47 -21.48
CA HIS A 282 27.39 18.14 -21.61
C HIS A 282 27.91 18.67 -20.27
N GLU A 283 27.07 19.33 -19.48
CA GLU A 283 27.41 19.82 -18.14
C GLU A 283 27.76 18.69 -17.18
N ARG A 284 27.03 17.56 -17.23
CA ARG A 284 27.37 16.37 -16.44
C ARG A 284 28.73 15.82 -16.84
N SER A 285 28.97 15.63 -18.14
CA SER A 285 30.27 15.15 -18.62
C SER A 285 31.41 16.08 -18.23
N ASN A 286 31.22 17.40 -18.27
CA ASN A 286 32.23 18.35 -17.83
C ASN A 286 32.46 18.26 -16.32
N ARG A 287 31.41 18.13 -15.49
CA ARG A 287 31.57 17.91 -14.05
C ARG A 287 32.30 16.61 -13.74
N ASP A 288 31.97 15.52 -14.41
CA ASP A 288 32.62 14.23 -14.22
C ASP A 288 34.12 14.32 -14.59
N LYS A 289 34.45 15.00 -15.69
CA LYS A 289 35.86 15.29 -16.06
C LYS A 289 36.57 16.11 -14.99
N GLN A 290 35.94 17.18 -14.49
CA GLN A 290 36.52 18.03 -13.45
C GLN A 290 36.76 17.27 -12.14
N LEU A 291 35.88 16.32 -11.78
CA LEU A 291 36.06 15.45 -10.62
C LEU A 291 37.27 14.52 -10.80
N VAL A 292 37.39 13.87 -11.96
CA VAL A 292 38.54 13.01 -12.28
C VAL A 292 39.84 13.81 -12.25
N GLU A 293 39.87 14.99 -12.86
CA GLU A 293 41.05 15.86 -12.87
C GLU A 293 41.44 16.32 -11.44
N ARG A 294 40.44 16.60 -10.59
CA ARG A 294 40.66 16.89 -9.16
C ARG A 294 41.24 15.69 -8.40
N GLU A 295 40.75 14.48 -8.64
CA GLU A 295 41.27 13.25 -8.05
C GLU A 295 42.71 12.99 -8.50
N ASP A 296 42.99 13.19 -9.79
CA ASP A 296 44.32 13.10 -10.39
C ASP A 296 45.32 14.07 -9.73
N MET A 297 44.95 15.33 -9.51
CA MET A 297 45.79 16.29 -8.77
C MET A 297 45.99 15.87 -7.31
N THR A 298 44.95 15.32 -6.68
CA THR A 298 45.05 14.80 -5.31
C THR A 298 46.02 13.63 -5.22
N GLU A 299 46.05 12.76 -6.23
CA GLU A 299 47.03 11.66 -6.34
C GLU A 299 48.47 12.19 -6.44
N VAL A 300 48.70 13.21 -7.28
CA VAL A 300 50.02 13.86 -7.37
C VAL A 300 50.44 14.43 -6.02
N LEU A 301 49.53 15.14 -5.33
CA LEU A 301 49.78 15.68 -3.99
C LEU A 301 50.11 14.59 -2.97
N GLN A 302 49.38 13.46 -2.99
CA GLN A 302 49.67 12.31 -2.13
C GLN A 302 51.06 11.73 -2.42
N GLY A 303 51.41 11.55 -3.69
CA GLY A 303 52.71 11.03 -4.11
C GLY A 303 53.87 11.94 -3.72
N MET A 304 53.71 13.26 -3.88
CA MET A 304 54.73 14.25 -3.47
C MET A 304 54.84 14.36 -1.96
N PHE A 305 53.72 14.28 -1.24
CA PHE A 305 53.71 14.28 0.21
C PHE A 305 54.42 13.05 0.79
N ALA A 306 54.18 11.86 0.23
CA ALA A 306 54.88 10.63 0.63
C ALA A 306 56.41 10.73 0.43
N LYS A 307 56.83 11.38 -0.65
CA LYS A 307 58.25 11.63 -0.98
C LYS A 307 58.89 12.78 -0.19
N GLY A 308 58.11 13.55 0.57
CA GLY A 308 58.58 14.72 1.32
C GLY A 308 58.78 15.99 0.48
N GLY A 309 58.26 16.03 -0.75
CA GLY A 309 58.32 17.21 -1.61
C GLY A 309 57.23 18.26 -1.31
N VAL A 310 56.17 17.87 -0.61
CA VAL A 310 55.10 18.76 -0.12
C VAL A 310 54.83 18.39 1.34
N GLY A 311 54.80 19.38 2.22
CA GLY A 311 54.52 19.25 3.66
C GLY A 311 53.40 20.18 4.12
N LEU A 312 53.07 20.15 5.42
CA LEU A 312 51.96 20.96 5.98
C LEU A 312 52.19 22.47 5.89
N GLN A 313 53.45 22.90 5.83
CA GLN A 313 53.83 24.32 5.73
C GLN A 313 54.08 24.78 4.29
N THR A 314 54.00 23.87 3.31
CA THR A 314 54.24 24.20 1.90
C THR A 314 53.22 25.24 1.44
N ARG A 315 53.71 26.28 0.77
CA ARG A 315 52.83 27.32 0.21
C ARG A 315 52.36 26.93 -1.18
N TRP A 316 51.21 27.46 -1.58
CA TRP A 316 50.65 27.27 -2.93
C TRP A 316 51.68 27.54 -4.04
N ARG A 317 52.45 28.64 -3.95
CA ARG A 317 53.48 28.98 -4.94
C ARG A 317 54.61 27.95 -5.01
N GLU A 318 55.08 27.49 -3.86
CA GLU A 318 56.14 26.48 -3.78
C GLU A 318 55.67 25.15 -4.40
N PHE A 319 54.41 24.78 -4.19
CA PHE A 319 53.82 23.61 -4.84
C PHE A 319 53.75 23.78 -6.37
N ILE A 320 53.34 24.95 -6.86
CA ILE A 320 53.30 25.23 -8.31
C ILE A 320 54.69 25.22 -8.93
N ASP A 321 55.71 25.75 -8.26
CA ASP A 321 57.10 25.71 -8.75
C ASP A 321 57.61 24.26 -8.87
N LEU A 322 57.12 23.35 -8.02
CA LEU A 322 57.54 21.95 -8.01
C LEU A 322 56.72 21.03 -8.93
N ALA A 323 55.44 21.34 -9.15
CA ALA A 323 54.48 20.42 -9.80
C ALA A 323 53.65 21.07 -10.91
N GLY A 324 53.84 22.35 -11.20
CA GLY A 324 53.04 23.08 -12.20
C GLY A 324 53.21 22.57 -13.63
N GLU A 325 54.32 21.89 -13.93
CA GLU A 325 54.55 21.24 -15.23
C GLU A 325 53.91 19.84 -15.33
N ASP A 326 53.45 19.25 -14.20
CA ASP A 326 52.81 17.95 -14.20
C ASP A 326 51.50 17.99 -14.99
N LYS A 327 51.31 17.02 -15.88
CA LYS A 327 50.14 16.96 -16.76
C LYS A 327 48.82 16.95 -15.99
N LYS A 328 48.75 16.22 -14.85
CA LYS A 328 47.54 16.12 -14.04
C LYS A 328 47.24 17.45 -13.32
N VAL A 329 48.27 18.13 -12.82
CA VAL A 329 48.13 19.43 -12.14
C VAL A 329 47.76 20.53 -13.14
N ARG A 330 48.36 20.51 -14.34
CA ARG A 330 48.07 21.46 -15.41
C ARG A 330 46.61 21.42 -15.86
N LEU A 331 46.01 20.22 -15.99
CA LEU A 331 44.61 20.08 -16.37
C LEU A 331 43.67 20.78 -15.37
N VAL A 332 43.94 20.68 -14.07
CA VAL A 332 43.16 21.40 -13.05
C VAL A 332 43.43 22.91 -13.07
N LEU A 333 44.67 23.33 -13.33
CA LEU A 333 45.00 24.76 -13.47
C LEU A 333 44.29 25.41 -14.66
N GLU A 334 44.10 24.68 -15.75
CA GLU A 334 43.34 25.14 -16.92
C GLU A 334 41.85 25.38 -16.61
N GLN A 335 41.30 24.75 -15.57
CA GLN A 335 39.95 25.06 -15.06
C GLN A 335 39.91 26.38 -14.26
N GLY A 336 41.06 26.84 -13.77
CA GLY A 336 41.23 28.07 -13.01
C GLY A 336 42.16 27.90 -11.81
N GLU A 337 43.04 28.89 -11.58
CA GLU A 337 44.02 28.84 -10.49
C GLU A 337 43.36 28.71 -9.11
N SER A 338 42.21 29.36 -8.90
CA SER A 338 41.45 29.24 -7.65
C SER A 338 40.95 27.82 -7.40
N VAL A 339 40.59 27.08 -8.45
CA VAL A 339 40.10 25.69 -8.34
C VAL A 339 41.23 24.78 -7.90
N ALA A 340 42.37 24.84 -8.60
CA ALA A 340 43.55 24.05 -8.26
C ALA A 340 44.07 24.40 -6.86
N LYS A 341 44.07 25.69 -6.50
CA LYS A 341 44.46 26.15 -5.17
C LYS A 341 43.53 25.59 -4.08
N ASN A 342 42.22 25.58 -4.29
CA ASN A 342 41.28 24.99 -3.34
C ASN A 342 41.56 23.49 -3.15
N VAL A 343 41.88 22.74 -4.21
CA VAL A 343 42.24 21.31 -4.09
C VAL A 343 43.50 21.12 -3.24
N PHE A 344 44.51 21.97 -3.44
CA PHE A 344 45.72 21.98 -2.63
C PHE A 344 45.43 22.34 -1.16
N GLU A 345 44.70 23.42 -0.90
CA GLU A 345 44.37 23.86 0.45
C GLU A 345 43.52 22.81 1.18
N GLU A 346 42.50 22.23 0.52
CA GLU A 346 41.71 21.14 1.08
C GLU A 346 42.55 19.90 1.40
N PHE A 347 43.54 19.56 0.57
CA PHE A 347 44.47 18.47 0.85
C PHE A 347 45.32 18.74 2.09
N ILE A 348 45.93 19.94 2.18
CA ILE A 348 46.75 20.34 3.33
C ILE A 348 45.91 20.44 4.60
N ASP A 349 44.73 21.05 4.54
CA ASP A 349 43.82 21.19 5.67
C ASP A 349 43.33 19.82 6.17
N ASN A 350 43.02 18.88 5.26
CA ASN A 350 42.67 17.51 5.65
C ASN A 350 43.83 16.80 6.37
N ARG A 351 45.06 16.96 5.87
CA ARG A 351 46.27 16.43 6.51
C ARG A 351 46.50 17.07 7.88
N LEU A 352 46.33 18.39 8.00
CA LEU A 352 46.45 19.12 9.25
C LEU A 352 45.39 18.68 10.28
N LEU A 353 44.13 18.49 9.85
CA LEU A 353 43.06 17.98 10.71
C LEU A 353 43.33 16.57 11.20
N LYS A 354 43.82 15.68 10.32
CA LYS A 354 44.25 14.32 10.71
C LYS A 354 45.37 14.37 11.74
N TYR A 355 46.35 15.25 11.54
CA TYR A 355 47.43 15.47 12.49
C TYR A 355 46.91 15.98 13.86
N GLN A 356 46.07 17.02 13.86
CA GLN A 356 45.51 17.59 15.10
C GLN A 356 44.69 16.55 15.88
N ARG A 357 43.88 15.74 15.18
CA ARG A 357 43.13 14.63 15.81
C ARG A 357 44.08 13.58 16.40
N GLY A 358 45.13 13.21 15.68
CA GLY A 358 46.15 12.29 16.18
C GLY A 358 46.88 12.81 17.42
N LYS A 359 47.29 14.08 17.39
CA LYS A 359 47.92 14.77 18.53
C LYS A 359 47.00 14.80 19.75
N ASN A 360 45.75 15.20 19.57
CA ASN A 360 44.78 15.26 20.67
C ASN A 360 44.48 13.85 21.21
N GLY A 361 44.35 12.85 20.34
CA GLY A 361 44.20 11.45 20.76
C GLY A 361 45.40 10.93 21.56
N LEU A 362 46.63 11.32 21.19
CA LEU A 362 47.82 11.00 21.95
C LEU A 362 47.83 11.69 23.33
N VAL A 363 47.47 12.98 23.38
CA VAL A 363 47.34 13.73 24.63
C VAL A 363 46.33 13.06 25.56
N ASP A 364 45.14 12.75 25.04
CA ASP A 364 44.07 12.09 25.79
C ASP A 364 44.52 10.72 26.31
N TRP A 365 45.24 9.95 25.49
CA TRP A 365 45.82 8.67 25.90
C TRP A 365 46.87 8.83 27.01
N ILE A 366 47.79 9.80 26.90
CA ILE A 366 48.82 10.05 27.94
C ILE A 366 48.16 10.48 29.25
N VAL A 367 47.16 11.37 29.19
CA VAL A 367 46.37 11.79 30.36
C VAL A 367 45.72 10.59 31.02
N ALA A 368 45.10 9.70 30.24
CA ALA A 368 44.43 8.50 30.76
C ALA A 368 45.40 7.45 31.33
N LYS A 369 46.58 7.26 30.71
CA LYS A 369 47.52 6.20 31.08
C LYS A 369 48.49 6.61 32.19
N LYS A 370 49.01 7.84 32.12
CA LYS A 370 50.00 8.38 33.06
C LYS A 370 49.37 9.24 34.17
N SER A 371 48.04 9.43 34.16
CA SER A 371 47.29 10.21 35.15
C SER A 371 47.83 11.64 35.32
N VAL A 372 48.24 12.26 34.22
CA VAL A 372 48.78 13.64 34.17
C VAL A 372 47.74 14.61 33.62
N THR A 373 47.91 15.90 33.86
CA THR A 373 47.07 16.93 33.24
C THR A 373 47.37 17.06 31.74
N GLY A 374 46.42 17.60 30.96
CA GLY A 374 46.62 17.82 29.52
C GLY A 374 47.81 18.73 29.19
N VAL A 375 48.15 19.67 30.09
CA VAL A 375 49.32 20.57 29.95
C VAL A 375 50.62 19.79 30.18
N GLU A 376 50.66 18.91 31.17
CA GLU A 376 51.81 18.03 31.42
C GLU A 376 51.98 17.00 30.29
N ALA A 377 50.88 16.43 29.77
CA ALA A 377 50.91 15.55 28.61
C ALA A 377 51.46 16.25 27.35
N LEU A 378 51.02 17.49 27.09
CA LEU A 378 51.58 18.31 26.01
C LEU A 378 53.06 18.65 26.25
N GLY A 379 53.45 18.90 27.50
CA GLY A 379 54.83 19.14 27.91
C GLY A 379 55.73 17.92 27.61
N LEU A 380 55.26 16.72 27.99
CA LEU A 380 55.94 15.45 27.68
C LEU A 380 56.09 15.23 26.18
N ILE A 381 55.04 15.50 25.42
CA ILE A 381 55.08 15.42 23.95
C ILE A 381 56.10 16.43 23.40
N SER A 382 56.05 17.69 23.84
CA SER A 382 56.95 18.75 23.36
C SER A 382 58.43 18.54 23.69
N GLY A 383 58.74 17.71 24.68
CA GLY A 383 60.11 17.37 25.10
C GLY A 383 60.72 16.17 24.38
N LEU A 384 60.05 15.60 23.38
CA LEU A 384 60.58 14.46 22.62
C LEU A 384 61.56 14.94 21.55
N GLU A 385 62.78 14.40 21.57
CA GLU A 385 63.85 14.77 20.64
C GLU A 385 63.92 13.79 19.45
N GLY A 386 63.45 12.55 19.63
CA GLY A 386 63.45 11.53 18.59
C GLY A 386 62.29 10.54 18.63
N TYR A 387 62.16 9.79 17.53
CA TYR A 387 61.15 8.73 17.37
C TYR A 387 61.25 7.67 18.47
N ASP A 388 62.47 7.40 18.94
CA ASP A 388 62.72 6.45 20.01
C ASP A 388 62.13 6.92 21.35
N ASP A 389 62.12 8.23 21.63
CA ASP A 389 61.50 8.81 22.83
C ASP A 389 59.97 8.68 22.78
N LEU A 390 59.38 8.91 21.60
CA LEU A 390 57.95 8.71 21.38
C LEU A 390 57.55 7.24 21.58
N VAL A 391 58.35 6.31 21.08
CA VAL A 391 58.13 4.87 21.28
C VAL A 391 58.27 4.50 22.76
N ALA A 392 59.22 5.11 23.47
CA ALA A 392 59.45 4.88 24.89
C ALA A 392 58.26 5.30 25.76
N ILE A 393 57.48 6.32 25.36
CA ILE A 393 56.26 6.75 26.09
C ILE A 393 55.26 5.59 26.29
N PHE A 394 55.18 4.66 25.34
CA PHE A 394 54.17 3.61 25.34
C PHE A 394 54.49 2.42 26.26
N GLU A 395 55.70 2.31 26.82
CA GLU A 395 56.08 1.39 27.91
C GLU A 395 55.52 -0.06 27.78
N GLY A 396 55.49 -0.61 26.56
CA GLY A 396 54.99 -1.98 26.29
C GLY A 396 53.52 -2.10 25.86
N ASP A 397 52.80 -0.99 25.67
CA ASP A 397 51.48 -0.97 25.04
C ASP A 397 51.60 -1.06 23.52
N ASP A 398 51.76 -2.29 23.01
CA ASP A 398 51.95 -2.57 21.58
C ASP A 398 50.78 -2.11 20.71
N GLN A 399 49.57 -1.99 21.28
CA GLN A 399 48.41 -1.52 20.55
C GLN A 399 48.44 0.01 20.40
N ALA A 400 48.68 0.75 21.48
CA ALA A 400 48.86 2.20 21.40
C ALA A 400 50.07 2.57 20.52
N ARG A 401 51.17 1.80 20.59
CA ARG A 401 52.32 1.96 19.70
C ARG A 401 51.93 1.77 18.22
N ARG A 402 51.11 0.78 17.89
CA ARG A 402 50.61 0.61 16.50
C ARG A 402 49.68 1.73 16.07
N ASP A 403 48.82 2.21 16.97
CA ASP A 403 47.79 3.20 16.65
C ASP A 403 48.37 4.62 16.51
N PHE A 404 49.40 4.98 17.29
CA PHE A 404 50.00 6.31 17.30
C PHE A 404 51.36 6.43 16.60
N CYS A 405 52.05 5.31 16.30
CA CYS A 405 53.32 5.31 15.55
C CYS A 405 53.19 4.81 14.09
N ASN A 406 51.96 4.65 13.57
CA ASN A 406 51.75 4.25 12.17
C ASN A 406 52.28 5.34 11.20
N PRO A 407 53.07 5.01 10.16
CA PRO A 407 53.53 5.97 9.15
C PRO A 407 52.41 6.76 8.43
N ASP A 408 51.18 6.22 8.34
CA ASP A 408 50.01 6.92 7.82
C ASP A 408 49.46 7.99 8.80
N PHE A 409 49.69 7.79 10.10
CA PHE A 409 49.53 8.79 11.14
C PHE A 409 50.84 9.55 11.23
N CYS A 410 50.99 10.56 10.37
CA CYS A 410 52.16 11.40 10.27
C CYS A 410 52.58 12.15 11.56
N ILE A 411 52.06 11.79 12.75
CA ILE A 411 52.50 12.28 14.05
C ILE A 411 54.01 12.13 14.14
N ALA A 412 54.63 10.96 13.99
CA ALA A 412 56.08 10.83 14.12
C ALA A 412 56.87 11.70 13.11
N LYS A 413 56.63 11.55 11.80
CA LYS A 413 57.44 12.24 10.78
C LYS A 413 57.26 13.77 10.79
N ILE A 414 56.03 14.25 10.94
CA ILE A 414 55.73 15.70 10.99
C ILE A 414 56.18 16.28 12.33
N PHE A 415 56.00 15.57 13.45
CA PHE A 415 56.46 16.01 14.75
C PHE A 415 57.98 16.21 14.78
N PHE A 416 58.76 15.30 14.18
CA PHE A 416 60.22 15.45 14.14
C PHE A 416 60.75 16.41 13.06
N GLU A 417 60.02 16.62 11.94
CA GLU A 417 60.36 17.68 10.98
C GLU A 417 59.92 19.07 11.44
N GLU A 418 58.78 19.21 12.14
CA GLU A 418 58.34 20.47 12.76
C GLU A 418 59.16 20.82 13.99
N CYS A 419 59.59 19.89 14.85
CA CYS A 419 60.47 20.21 15.99
C CYS A 419 61.84 20.76 15.54
N LYS A 420 62.33 20.40 14.34
CA LYS A 420 63.51 21.02 13.73
C LYS A 420 63.24 22.38 13.08
N SER A 421 61.97 22.70 12.82
CA SER A 421 61.55 23.91 12.09
C SER A 421 60.82 24.94 12.97
N ALA A 422 60.40 24.54 14.18
CA ALA A 422 59.58 25.33 15.11
C ALA A 422 60.37 26.39 15.90
N GLU A 423 61.64 26.63 15.57
CA GLU A 423 62.32 27.86 16.01
C GLU A 423 61.81 29.12 15.31
N VAL A 424 60.87 29.03 14.35
CA VAL A 424 60.28 30.23 13.74
C VAL A 424 58.77 30.09 13.53
N VAL A 425 58.02 31.06 14.08
CA VAL A 425 56.63 31.47 13.77
C VAL A 425 55.50 30.83 14.60
N VAL A 426 55.39 31.26 15.86
CA VAL A 426 54.09 31.57 16.46
C VAL A 426 53.63 32.92 15.92
N ARG A 427 52.97 32.98 14.74
CA ARG A 427 52.11 34.11 14.34
C ARG A 427 51.01 33.70 13.37
N GLY A 428 49.79 33.64 13.90
CA GLY A 428 48.58 34.11 13.20
C GLY A 428 48.07 33.27 12.02
N ARG A 429 47.38 32.17 12.31
CA ARG A 429 46.21 31.75 11.53
C ARG A 429 45.09 31.38 12.49
N SER A 430 44.14 32.30 12.69
CA SER A 430 42.85 31.94 13.27
C SER A 430 42.07 31.20 12.19
N LEU A 431 41.86 29.90 12.39
CA LEU A 431 40.84 29.17 11.64
C LEU A 431 39.48 29.62 12.16
N SER A 432 38.68 30.22 11.28
CA SER A 432 37.25 30.40 11.52
C SER A 432 36.60 29.02 11.68
N PRO A 433 35.60 28.85 12.56
CA PRO A 433 35.00 27.55 12.80
C PRO A 433 34.17 27.10 11.59
N VAL A 434 34.35 25.84 11.19
CA VAL A 434 33.55 25.14 10.18
C VAL A 434 32.09 25.08 10.64
N PRO A 435 31.10 25.39 9.79
CA PRO A 435 29.69 25.25 10.16
C PRO A 435 29.28 23.78 10.19
N ASN A 436 28.67 23.40 11.31
CA ASN A 436 28.08 22.09 11.54
C ASN A 436 26.87 21.89 10.60
N ARG A 437 26.96 20.96 9.65
CA ARG A 437 25.77 20.38 9.01
C ARG A 437 25.26 19.23 9.88
N GLY A 438 24.29 19.54 10.73
CA GLY A 438 23.39 18.58 11.38
C GLY A 438 22.02 19.24 11.49
N GLY A 439 21.00 18.59 10.94
CA GLY A 439 19.75 19.22 10.51
C GLY A 439 18.74 19.59 11.60
N GLY A 440 17.77 20.39 11.16
CA GLY A 440 16.36 20.35 11.56
C GLY A 440 16.01 20.59 13.03
N ALA A 441 15.51 21.80 13.32
CA ALA A 441 14.11 22.05 13.68
C ALA A 441 13.98 23.30 14.57
N GLY A 442 13.03 24.17 14.20
CA GLY A 442 12.26 24.94 15.19
C GLY A 442 12.64 26.40 15.39
N GLY A 443 11.72 27.28 14.96
CA GLY A 443 11.41 28.59 15.57
C GLY A 443 12.51 29.66 15.49
N GLY A 444 12.41 30.69 14.65
CA GLY A 444 11.34 31.67 14.70
C GLY A 444 11.38 32.39 16.05
N THR A 445 12.18 33.45 16.21
CA THR A 445 11.62 34.82 16.27
C THR A 445 12.77 35.83 16.27
N GLY A 446 12.78 36.72 15.27
CA GLY A 446 13.57 37.95 15.30
C GLY A 446 12.73 39.08 15.91
N LYS A 447 13.25 39.70 16.98
CA LYS A 447 12.94 41.10 17.33
C LYS A 447 14.18 41.92 16.97
N GLY A 448 14.15 42.53 15.79
CA GLY A 448 15.05 43.59 15.37
C GLY A 448 14.24 44.88 15.25
N ALA A 449 14.58 45.85 16.09
CA ALA A 449 14.15 47.23 15.96
C ALA A 449 14.85 47.87 14.75
N GLY A 450 14.10 48.64 13.97
CA GLY A 450 14.60 49.39 12.82
C GLY A 450 13.47 50.00 12.01
N ALA A 451 12.69 50.89 12.64
CA ALA A 451 11.67 51.68 11.97
C ALA A 451 12.31 52.92 11.33
N GLY A 452 12.03 53.11 10.04
CA GLY A 452 12.38 54.28 9.26
C GLY A 452 11.42 54.45 8.07
N VAL A 453 10.31 55.14 8.35
CA VAL A 453 9.55 56.05 7.47
C VAL A 453 8.74 55.47 6.28
N GLY A 454 7.41 55.51 6.46
CA GLY A 454 6.53 56.33 5.60
C GLY A 454 5.75 55.62 4.48
N GLY A 455 4.42 55.56 4.63
CA GLY A 455 3.50 55.31 3.52
C GLY A 455 2.11 54.87 4.00
N ALA A 456 1.07 55.58 3.57
CA ALA A 456 -0.26 55.63 4.16
C ALA A 456 -1.30 54.68 3.51
N ASN A 457 -2.44 54.56 4.23
CA ASN A 457 -3.82 54.27 3.83
C ASN A 457 -4.28 52.83 3.50
N SER A 458 -5.21 52.34 4.32
CA SER A 458 -6.55 51.76 4.01
C SER A 458 -7.00 50.91 5.22
N ASP A 459 -8.06 51.28 5.94
CA ASP A 459 -9.46 50.84 5.76
C ASP A 459 -9.70 49.33 6.00
N SER A 460 -10.83 49.03 6.69
CA SER A 460 -11.48 47.74 7.03
C SER A 460 -11.31 47.34 8.51
N GLU A 461 -12.31 47.58 9.36
CA GLU A 461 -13.57 46.83 9.55
C GLU A 461 -13.43 45.72 10.59
N SER A 462 -14.38 45.77 11.51
CA SER A 462 -14.51 45.04 12.76
C SER A 462 -15.54 43.93 12.63
N GLU A 463 -15.20 42.70 13.05
CA GLU A 463 -16.13 41.60 13.34
C GLU A 463 -15.66 41.00 14.67
N GLU A 464 -16.31 41.31 15.79
CA GLU A 464 -17.43 40.58 16.43
C GLU A 464 -17.07 39.14 16.86
N GLU A 465 -16.72 39.00 18.14
CA GLU A 465 -16.73 37.75 18.87
C GLU A 465 -18.17 37.42 19.30
N GLY A 466 -18.68 36.27 18.85
CA GLY A 466 -19.96 35.71 19.26
C GLY A 466 -19.79 34.61 20.32
N GLU A 467 -20.42 34.84 21.48
CA GLU A 467 -20.73 33.87 22.52
C GLU A 467 -21.40 32.60 21.98
N CYS A 468 -21.06 31.44 22.55
CA CYS A 468 -21.83 30.22 22.40
C CYS A 468 -22.34 29.79 23.78
N SER A 469 -23.65 29.97 24.00
CA SER A 469 -24.45 29.32 25.04
C SER A 469 -25.46 28.40 24.36
N GLU A 470 -25.42 27.11 24.71
CA GLU A 470 -26.49 26.12 24.95
C GLU A 470 -26.02 24.69 24.65
#